data_AF-A0A4R2IAS4-F1
#
_entry.id   AF-A0A4R2IAS4-F1
#
_cell.length_a   1.000
_cell.length_b   1.000
_cell.length_c   1.000
_cell.angle_alpha   90.00
_cell.angle_beta   90.00
_cell.angle_gamma   90.00
#
_symmetry.space_group_name_H-M   'P 1'
#
loop_
_entity.id
_entity.type
_entity.pdbx_description
1 polymer ?
#
loop_
_entity_poly.entity_id
_entity_poly.type
_entity_poly.pdbx_seq_one_letter_code
_entity_poly.pdbx_strand_id
1 'polypeptide(L)'
;MSATAETMIRDLSARGVRLSRNGENLRIVAPRGTLTPELRQTLTEAKPAILAALTTGELRAKLESLAFAEGVGTVIVRELPTAGLEACAELSDDVLRAYVRALRDSDLRERGSVPSHETAAIRCMHCGPVYAAPEVARVLPVVRNLPTAAGCPWCHVRARHNIPRPRISIGTGR
;
A
#
# COMPACT_ATOMS: atom_id res chain seq x y z
N MET A 1 -17.74 21.88 13.30
CA MET A 1 -17.03 20.80 12.59
C MET A 1 -15.56 20.92 12.96
N SER A 2 -15.02 20.02 13.79
CA SER A 2 -13.59 20.06 14.16
C SER A 2 -12.75 19.82 12.90
N ALA A 3 -11.86 20.75 12.57
CA ALA A 3 -10.88 20.56 11.52
C ALA A 3 -10.02 19.33 11.86
N THR A 4 -9.83 18.44 10.89
CA THR A 4 -8.95 17.27 11.08
C THR A 4 -7.51 17.75 11.31
N ALA A 5 -6.69 16.96 12.02
CA ALA A 5 -5.30 17.30 12.28
C ALA A 5 -4.51 17.60 11.00
N GLU A 6 -4.81 16.92 9.90
CA GLU A 6 -4.22 17.17 8.58
C GLU A 6 -4.59 18.54 8.02
N THR A 7 -5.86 18.95 8.13
CA THR A 7 -6.32 20.29 7.74
C THR A 7 -5.59 21.35 8.56
N MET A 8 -5.47 21.13 9.87
CA MET A 8 -4.76 22.05 10.76
C MET A 8 -3.27 22.16 10.41
N ILE A 9 -2.58 21.05 10.14
CA ILE A 9 -1.18 21.05 9.70
C ILE A 9 -1.03 21.85 8.39
N ARG A 10 -1.94 21.64 7.43
CA ARG A 10 -1.92 22.34 6.13
C ARG A 10 -2.14 23.84 6.30
N ASP A 11 -3.12 24.26 7.10
CA ASP A 11 -3.44 25.66 7.35
C ASP A 11 -2.29 26.37 8.06
N LEU A 12 -1.67 25.71 9.04
CA LEU A 12 -0.50 26.23 9.75
C LEU A 12 0.72 26.35 8.82
N SER A 13 0.96 25.36 7.97
CA SER A 13 2.02 25.41 6.97
C SER A 13 1.80 26.55 5.97
N ALA A 14 0.56 26.80 5.54
CA ALA A 14 0.22 27.91 4.66
C ALA A 14 0.48 29.29 5.30
N ARG A 15 0.44 29.36 6.64
CA ARG A 15 0.79 30.57 7.44
C ARG A 15 2.28 30.64 7.77
N GLY A 16 3.12 29.76 7.21
CA GLY A 16 4.56 29.71 7.46
C GLY A 16 4.96 29.02 8.76
N VAL A 17 4.04 28.37 9.47
CA VAL A 17 4.34 27.57 10.66
C VAL A 17 4.79 26.18 10.24
N ARG A 18 5.99 25.78 10.65
CA ARG A 18 6.50 24.42 10.44
C ARG A 18 6.32 23.61 11.71
N LEU A 19 5.61 22.48 11.56
CA LEU A 19 5.43 21.48 12.60
C LEU A 19 6.33 20.29 12.29
N SER A 20 7.01 19.77 13.29
CA SER A 20 7.87 18.59 13.16
C SER A 20 7.83 17.76 14.44
N ARG A 21 8.06 16.46 14.33
CA ARG A 21 8.14 15.57 15.48
C ARG A 21 9.54 15.62 16.11
N ASN A 22 9.59 15.60 17.44
CA ASN A 22 10.80 15.41 18.23
C ASN A 22 10.52 14.37 19.32
N GLY A 23 10.56 13.09 18.95
CA GLY A 23 10.01 12.01 19.78
C GLY A 23 8.52 12.22 20.04
N GLU A 24 8.10 12.18 21.31
CA GLU A 24 6.72 12.43 21.74
C GLU A 24 6.35 13.93 21.83
N ASN A 25 7.24 14.81 21.38
CA ASN A 25 7.06 16.25 21.43
C ASN A 25 6.85 16.85 20.06
N LEU A 26 5.99 17.87 20.01
CA LEU A 26 5.74 18.65 18.81
C LEU A 26 6.71 19.84 18.81
N ARG A 27 7.60 19.89 17.83
CA ARG A 27 8.47 21.04 17.57
C ARG A 27 7.76 22.00 16.61
N ILE A 28 7.64 23.26 17.02
CA ILE A 28 6.94 24.30 16.30
C ILE A 28 7.93 25.42 15.96
N VAL A 29 8.05 25.74 14.67
CA VAL A 29 8.80 26.90 14.19
C VAL A 29 7.81 27.83 13.50
N ALA A 30 7.60 29.03 14.04
CA ALA A 30 6.59 29.96 13.56
C ALA A 30 7.17 31.38 13.40
N PRO A 31 6.67 32.18 12.44
CA PRO A 31 6.98 33.60 12.36
C PRO A 31 6.53 34.36 13.63
N ARG A 32 7.13 35.53 13.88
CA ARG A 32 6.75 36.37 15.03
C ARG A 32 5.28 36.79 14.92
N GLY A 33 4.57 36.74 16.04
CA GLY A 33 3.15 37.12 16.12
C GLY A 33 2.16 36.07 15.62
N THR A 34 2.61 34.97 15.00
CA THR A 34 1.72 33.93 14.45
C THR A 34 1.14 33.01 15.54
N LEU A 35 1.85 32.79 16.64
CA LEU A 35 1.41 31.93 17.75
C LEU A 35 0.70 32.73 18.85
N THR A 36 -0.59 33.00 18.66
CA THR A 36 -1.46 33.60 19.69
C THR A 36 -1.71 32.62 20.85
N PRO A 37 -2.11 33.09 22.05
CA PRO A 37 -2.45 32.22 23.17
C PRO A 37 -3.52 31.17 22.83
N GLU A 38 -4.55 31.58 22.08
CA GLU A 38 -5.66 30.72 21.66
C GLU A 38 -5.17 29.61 20.72
N LEU A 39 -4.25 29.95 19.81
CA LEU A 39 -3.65 28.98 18.91
C LEU A 39 -2.75 27.99 19.66
N ARG A 40 -2.00 28.46 20.68
CA ARG A 40 -1.19 27.58 21.53
C ARG A 40 -2.04 26.60 22.32
N GLN A 41 -3.17 27.05 22.85
CA GLN A 41 -4.12 26.17 23.54
C GLN A 41 -4.68 25.11 22.57
N THR A 42 -5.13 25.54 21.39
CA THR A 42 -5.63 24.64 20.34
C THR A 42 -4.59 23.58 19.96
N LEU A 43 -3.33 24.00 19.77
CA LEU A 43 -2.22 23.09 19.45
C LEU A 43 -1.90 22.11 20.58
N THR A 44 -2.08 22.53 21.83
CA THR A 44 -1.88 21.67 23.01
C THR A 44 -2.96 20.60 23.07
N GLU A 45 -4.22 20.98 22.90
CA GLU A 45 -5.37 20.07 22.88
C GLU A 45 -5.30 19.10 21.69
N ALA A 46 -4.88 19.57 20.52
CA ALA A 46 -4.76 18.77 19.31
C ALA A 46 -3.41 18.00 19.19
N LYS A 47 -2.48 18.15 20.15
CA LYS A 47 -1.11 17.59 20.06
C LYS A 47 -1.08 16.11 19.67
N PRO A 48 -1.84 15.20 20.32
CA PRO A 48 -1.76 13.77 19.99
C PRO A 48 -2.18 13.48 18.55
N ALA A 49 -3.26 14.13 18.10
CA ALA A 49 -3.77 13.98 16.74
C ALA A 49 -2.78 14.55 15.69
N ILE A 50 -2.10 15.66 16.00
CA ILE A 50 -1.06 16.23 15.14
C ILE A 50 0.14 15.29 15.04
N LEU A 51 0.61 14.72 16.15
CA LEU A 51 1.74 13.79 16.15
C LEU A 51 1.43 12.52 15.34
N ALA A 52 0.23 11.97 15.49
CA ALA A 52 -0.24 10.83 14.69
C ALA A 52 -0.26 11.18 13.19
N ALA A 53 -0.85 12.32 12.82
CA ALA A 53 -0.91 12.78 11.43
C ALA A 53 0.48 13.01 10.81
N LEU A 54 1.43 13.60 11.57
CA LEU A 54 2.81 13.75 11.13
C LEU A 54 3.50 12.40 10.90
N THR A 55 3.28 11.43 11.79
CA THR A 55 3.85 10.08 11.66
C THR A 55 3.33 9.38 10.40
N THR A 56 2.01 9.43 10.18
CA THR A 56 1.38 8.90 8.96
C THR A 56 1.89 9.59 7.69
N GLY A 57 2.10 10.91 7.75
CA GLY A 57 2.68 11.69 6.65
C GLY A 57 4.13 11.32 6.33
N GLU A 58 4.98 11.18 7.35
CA GLU A 58 6.37 10.70 7.22
C GLU A 58 6.44 9.33 6.57
N LEU A 59 5.58 8.40 7.02
CA LEU A 59 5.52 7.05 6.50
C LEU A 59 5.00 6.99 5.05
N ARG A 60 3.99 7.80 4.72
CA ARG A 60 3.51 7.92 3.35
C ARG A 60 4.60 8.44 2.42
N ALA A 61 5.34 9.49 2.82
CA ALA A 61 6.46 10.02 2.04
C ALA A 61 7.56 8.96 1.83
N LYS A 62 7.85 8.16 2.87
CA LYS A 62 8.80 7.04 2.77
C LYS A 62 8.33 6.00 1.75
N LEU A 63 7.07 5.57 1.82
CA LEU A 63 6.49 4.61 0.87
C LEU A 63 6.44 5.17 -0.56
N GLU A 64 6.17 6.47 -0.74
CA GLU A 64 6.22 7.12 -2.06
C GLU A 64 7.64 7.10 -2.64
N SER A 65 8.66 7.35 -1.82
CA SER A 65 10.06 7.27 -2.23
C SER A 65 10.45 5.85 -2.64
N LEU A 66 10.03 4.84 -1.87
CA LEU A 66 10.24 3.43 -2.23
C LEU A 66 9.48 3.05 -3.49
N ALA A 67 8.22 3.47 -3.65
CA ALA A 67 7.43 3.26 -4.86
C ALA A 67 8.14 3.81 -6.09
N PHE A 68 8.65 5.04 -6.00
CA PHE A 68 9.44 5.62 -7.08
C PHE A 68 10.68 4.77 -7.42
N ALA A 69 11.44 4.33 -6.41
CA ALA A 69 12.62 3.50 -6.61
C ALA A 69 12.31 2.12 -7.23
N GLU A 70 11.12 1.58 -6.96
CA GLU A 70 10.64 0.28 -7.49
C GLU A 70 9.89 0.42 -8.83
N GLY A 71 9.82 1.64 -9.40
CA GLY A 71 9.07 1.91 -10.63
C GLY A 71 7.55 1.76 -10.48
N VAL A 72 7.04 1.85 -9.25
CA VAL A 72 5.61 1.79 -8.93
C VAL A 72 5.03 3.20 -8.92
N GLY A 73 3.86 3.38 -9.55
CA GLY A 73 3.16 4.67 -9.54
C GLY A 73 2.79 5.10 -8.11
N THR A 74 3.14 6.34 -7.75
CA THR A 74 2.91 6.88 -6.39
C THR A 74 1.43 7.03 -6.02
N VAL A 75 0.53 7.06 -7.00
CA VAL A 75 -0.93 7.10 -6.79
C VAL A 75 -1.39 5.94 -5.90
N ILE A 76 -0.85 4.74 -6.10
CA ILE A 76 -1.22 3.54 -5.32
C ILE A 76 -0.90 3.75 -3.84
N VAL A 77 0.23 4.39 -3.53
CA VAL A 77 0.62 4.71 -2.16
C VAL A 77 -0.24 5.84 -1.58
N ARG A 78 -0.62 6.84 -2.37
CA ARG A 78 -1.48 7.96 -1.94
C ARG A 78 -2.89 7.54 -1.57
N GLU A 79 -3.40 6.51 -2.23
CA GLU A 79 -4.74 5.99 -1.97
C GLU A 79 -4.78 4.99 -0.81
N LEU A 80 -3.62 4.64 -0.21
CA LEU A 80 -3.59 3.77 0.95
C LEU A 80 -4.39 4.38 2.12
N PRO A 81 -5.29 3.59 2.74
CA PRO A 81 -6.00 4.02 3.94
C PRO A 81 -5.04 4.13 5.13
N THR A 82 -5.39 4.96 6.10
CA THR A 82 -4.58 5.20 7.31
C THR A 82 -4.20 3.91 8.03
N ALA A 83 -5.14 2.95 8.17
CA ALA A 83 -4.85 1.65 8.78
C ALA A 83 -3.76 0.85 8.04
N GLY A 84 -3.68 0.98 6.72
CA GLY A 84 -2.62 0.34 5.93
C GLY A 84 -1.25 0.99 6.16
N LEU A 85 -1.23 2.31 6.39
CA LEU A 85 -0.02 3.01 6.78
C LEU A 85 0.40 2.65 8.20
N GLU A 86 -0.52 2.64 9.16
CA GLU A 86 -0.21 2.26 10.55
C GLU A 86 0.42 0.87 10.65
N ALA A 87 -0.06 -0.09 9.86
CA ALA A 87 0.52 -1.43 9.77
C ALA A 87 1.98 -1.45 9.25
N CYS A 88 2.44 -0.36 8.62
CA CYS A 88 3.79 -0.21 8.09
C CYS A 88 4.77 0.49 9.05
N ALA A 89 4.31 1.02 10.19
CA ALA A 89 5.09 1.95 11.02
C ALA A 89 6.42 1.37 11.55
N GLU A 90 6.44 0.07 11.83
CA GLU A 90 7.59 -0.63 12.44
C GLU A 90 8.31 -1.57 11.46
N LEU A 91 7.92 -1.56 10.18
CA LEU A 91 8.49 -2.45 9.19
C LEU A 91 9.83 -1.92 8.66
N SER A 92 10.76 -2.83 8.41
CA SER A 92 12.04 -2.50 7.77
C SER A 92 11.85 -2.09 6.31
N ASP A 93 12.83 -1.39 5.75
CA ASP A 93 12.79 -0.92 4.36
C ASP A 93 12.64 -2.07 3.35
N ASP A 94 13.26 -3.23 3.62
CA ASP A 94 13.13 -4.40 2.74
C ASP A 94 11.70 -4.94 2.72
N VAL A 95 11.04 -4.97 3.88
CA VAL A 95 9.64 -5.37 3.98
C VAL A 95 8.74 -4.33 3.33
N LEU A 96 9.01 -3.03 3.49
CA LEU A 96 8.26 -1.97 2.84
C LEU A 96 8.40 -2.01 1.31
N ARG A 97 9.59 -2.33 0.78
CA ARG A 97 9.80 -2.55 -0.66
C ARG A 97 8.99 -3.75 -1.16
N ALA A 98 9.02 -4.87 -0.44
CA ALA A 98 8.22 -6.03 -0.77
C ALA A 98 6.71 -5.71 -0.76
N TYR A 99 6.26 -4.93 0.22
CA TYR A 99 4.88 -4.45 0.32
C TYR A 99 4.49 -3.56 -0.87
N VAL A 100 5.34 -2.60 -1.25
CA VAL A 100 5.13 -1.75 -2.44
C VAL A 100 5.02 -2.57 -3.73
N ARG A 101 5.86 -3.60 -3.90
CA ARG A 101 5.75 -4.53 -5.05
C ARG A 101 4.43 -5.30 -5.02
N ALA A 102 4.01 -5.78 -3.84
CA ALA A 102 2.74 -6.47 -3.68
C ALA A 102 1.54 -5.56 -4.00
N LEU A 103 1.59 -4.27 -3.66
CA LEU A 103 0.58 -3.28 -4.05
C LEU A 103 0.50 -3.12 -5.56
N ARG A 104 1.64 -2.97 -6.26
CA ARG A 104 1.69 -2.93 -7.73
C ARG A 104 1.06 -4.19 -8.33
N ASP A 105 1.43 -5.36 -7.84
CA ASP A 105 0.94 -6.62 -8.40
C ASP A 105 -0.57 -6.77 -8.15
N SER A 106 -1.07 -6.31 -7.00
CA SER A 106 -2.51 -6.29 -6.70
C SER A 106 -3.25 -5.36 -7.66
N ASP A 107 -2.73 -4.16 -7.89
CA ASP A 107 -3.27 -3.16 -8.82
C ASP A 107 -3.24 -3.64 -10.29
N LEU A 108 -2.19 -4.35 -10.71
CA LEU A 108 -2.15 -5.01 -12.02
C LEU A 108 -3.27 -6.04 -12.16
N ARG A 109 -3.44 -6.92 -11.16
CA ARG A 109 -4.48 -7.96 -11.21
C ARG A 109 -5.89 -7.36 -11.17
N GLU A 110 -6.11 -6.29 -10.40
CA GLU A 110 -7.39 -5.55 -10.39
C GLU A 110 -7.74 -4.93 -11.75
N ARG A 111 -6.72 -4.63 -12.58
CA ARG A 111 -6.92 -4.17 -13.96
C ARG A 111 -6.95 -5.28 -15.01
N GLY A 112 -6.87 -6.55 -14.60
CA GLY A 112 -6.82 -7.68 -15.53
C GLY A 112 -5.46 -7.83 -16.24
N SER A 113 -4.38 -7.32 -15.65
CA SER A 113 -3.01 -7.45 -16.17
C SER A 113 -2.20 -8.40 -15.32
N VAL A 114 -1.44 -9.30 -15.96
CA VAL A 114 -0.58 -10.26 -15.27
C VAL A 114 0.71 -9.57 -14.81
N PRO A 115 1.09 -9.67 -13.52
CA PRO A 115 2.43 -9.27 -13.09
C PRO A 115 3.52 -9.98 -13.91
N SER A 116 4.56 -9.27 -14.32
CA SER A 116 5.56 -9.78 -15.28
C SER A 116 6.30 -11.06 -14.84
N HIS A 117 6.36 -11.33 -13.54
CA HIS A 117 6.98 -12.53 -12.97
C HIS A 117 6.02 -13.72 -12.85
N GLU A 118 4.71 -13.51 -13.00
CA GLU A 118 3.72 -14.59 -13.02
C GLU A 118 3.64 -15.22 -14.41
N THR A 119 4.50 -16.20 -14.65
CA THR A 119 4.65 -16.84 -15.97
C THR A 119 4.22 -18.30 -15.99
N ALA A 120 4.03 -18.94 -14.82
CA ALA A 120 3.64 -20.34 -14.74
C ALA A 120 2.12 -20.50 -14.78
N ALA A 121 1.63 -21.52 -15.48
CA ALA A 121 0.21 -21.86 -15.49
C ALA A 121 -0.13 -22.78 -14.32
N ILE A 122 -1.18 -22.43 -13.57
CA ILE A 122 -1.75 -23.27 -12.51
C ILE A 122 -3.27 -23.39 -12.69
N ARG A 123 -3.88 -24.39 -12.06
CA ARG A 123 -5.34 -24.50 -11.91
C ARG A 123 -5.77 -24.01 -10.54
N CYS A 124 -6.58 -22.96 -10.50
CA CYS A 124 -7.34 -22.60 -9.31
C CYS A 124 -8.68 -23.35 -9.28
N MET A 125 -9.08 -23.86 -8.10
CA MET A 125 -10.37 -24.51 -7.92
C MET A 125 -11.57 -23.58 -8.12
N HIS A 126 -11.40 -22.27 -7.88
CA HIS A 126 -12.46 -21.27 -8.04
C HIS A 126 -12.38 -20.52 -9.37
N CYS A 127 -11.18 -20.09 -9.77
CA CYS A 127 -11.00 -19.25 -10.95
C CYS A 127 -10.74 -20.04 -12.23
N GLY A 128 -10.34 -21.32 -12.17
CA GLY A 128 -9.86 -22.06 -13.34
C GLY A 128 -8.38 -21.79 -13.65
N PRO A 129 -7.94 -21.89 -14.91
CA PRO A 129 -6.54 -21.67 -15.30
C PRO A 129 -6.11 -20.22 -15.10
N VAL A 130 -4.99 -19.99 -14.43
CA VAL A 130 -4.44 -18.65 -14.16
C VAL A 130 -2.92 -18.68 -14.20
N TYR A 131 -2.32 -17.51 -14.39
CA TYR A 131 -0.89 -17.31 -14.19
C TYR A 131 -0.56 -17.17 -12.69
N ALA A 132 0.60 -17.69 -12.31
CA ALA A 132 1.18 -17.56 -10.98
C ALA A 132 2.71 -17.50 -11.08
N ALA A 133 3.36 -17.09 -10.00
CA ALA A 133 4.81 -17.12 -9.91
C ALA A 133 5.32 -18.58 -10.00
N PRO A 134 6.40 -18.86 -10.76
CA PRO A 134 6.93 -20.22 -10.91
C PRO A 134 7.26 -20.93 -9.59
N GLU A 135 7.77 -20.21 -8.59
CA GLU A 135 8.04 -20.72 -7.25
C GLU A 135 6.77 -21.20 -6.53
N VAL A 136 5.64 -20.52 -6.72
CA VAL A 136 4.35 -20.97 -6.18
C VAL A 136 3.91 -22.22 -6.92
N ALA A 137 3.96 -22.23 -8.26
CA ALA A 137 3.57 -23.39 -9.05
C ALA A 137 4.36 -24.66 -8.69
N ARG A 138 5.65 -24.52 -8.36
CA ARG A 138 6.53 -25.64 -7.97
C ARG A 138 6.15 -26.32 -6.66
N VAL A 139 5.52 -25.61 -5.72
CA VAL A 139 5.18 -26.17 -4.40
C VAL A 139 3.73 -26.64 -4.31
N LEU A 140 2.93 -26.43 -5.36
CA LEU A 140 1.54 -26.88 -5.40
C LEU A 140 1.43 -28.37 -5.73
N PRO A 141 0.41 -29.07 -5.19
CA PRO A 141 0.12 -30.43 -5.60
C PRO A 141 -0.24 -30.47 -7.10
N VAL A 142 0.23 -31.50 -7.80
CA VAL A 142 -0.03 -31.70 -9.22
C VAL A 142 -1.22 -32.65 -9.40
N VAL A 143 -2.28 -32.18 -10.05
CA VAL A 143 -3.48 -32.98 -10.34
C VAL A 143 -3.67 -33.01 -11.85
N ARG A 144 -3.71 -34.21 -12.44
CA ARG A 144 -3.80 -34.41 -13.91
C ARG A 144 -2.75 -33.59 -14.67
N ASN A 145 -1.50 -33.66 -14.21
CA ASN A 145 -0.33 -32.97 -14.79
C ASN A 145 -0.38 -31.43 -14.74
N LEU A 146 -1.19 -30.85 -13.84
CA LEU A 146 -1.25 -29.40 -13.67
C LEU A 146 -1.16 -29.02 -12.17
N PRO A 147 -0.25 -28.08 -11.78
CA PRO A 147 -0.21 -27.58 -10.42
C PRO A 147 -1.54 -26.95 -10.02
N THR A 148 -2.09 -27.35 -8.88
CA THR A 148 -3.46 -27.01 -8.48
C THR A 148 -3.48 -26.33 -7.12
N ALA A 149 -4.12 -25.16 -7.05
CA ALA A 149 -4.31 -24.39 -5.83
C ALA A 149 -5.80 -24.33 -5.43
N ALA A 150 -6.07 -24.32 -4.13
CA ALA A 150 -7.41 -24.06 -3.60
C ALA A 150 -7.89 -22.65 -3.99
N GLY A 151 -7.03 -21.65 -3.80
CA GLY A 151 -7.25 -20.27 -4.24
C GLY A 151 -6.00 -19.72 -4.94
N CYS A 152 -6.18 -18.81 -5.89
CA CYS A 152 -5.09 -18.09 -6.54
C CYS A 152 -5.10 -16.60 -6.15
N PRO A 153 -4.02 -15.85 -6.44
CA PRO A 153 -3.97 -14.40 -6.19
C PRO A 153 -5.09 -13.60 -6.86
N TRP A 154 -5.69 -14.15 -7.92
CA TRP A 154 -6.81 -13.55 -8.64
C TRP A 154 -8.18 -13.81 -7.99
N CYS A 155 -8.27 -14.69 -6.99
CA CYS A 155 -9.55 -14.98 -6.34
C CYS A 155 -10.14 -13.75 -5.64
N HIS A 156 -9.36 -12.77 -5.22
CA HIS A 156 -9.90 -11.64 -4.46
C HIS A 156 -10.12 -10.37 -5.28
N VAL A 157 -9.69 -10.35 -6.55
CA VAL A 157 -9.82 -9.15 -7.37
C VAL A 157 -11.26 -8.91 -7.80
N ARG A 158 -11.64 -7.65 -7.98
CA ARG A 158 -12.99 -7.26 -8.45
C ARG A 158 -13.16 -7.60 -9.93
N ALA A 159 -12.11 -7.46 -10.72
CA ALA A 159 -12.11 -7.74 -12.16
C ALA A 159 -11.94 -9.24 -12.50
N ARG A 160 -12.60 -10.16 -11.77
CA ARG A 160 -12.45 -11.62 -12.01
C ARG A 160 -12.81 -12.06 -13.43
N HIS A 161 -13.67 -11.31 -14.11
CA HIS A 161 -14.07 -11.56 -15.50
C HIS A 161 -12.96 -11.21 -16.51
N ASN A 162 -11.99 -10.38 -16.12
CA ASN A 162 -10.86 -9.95 -16.94
C ASN A 162 -9.56 -10.71 -16.63
N ILE A 163 -9.62 -11.83 -15.89
CA ILE A 163 -8.42 -12.62 -15.57
C ILE A 163 -7.79 -13.14 -16.88
N PRO A 164 -6.54 -12.77 -17.20
CA PRO A 164 -5.83 -13.32 -18.35
C PRO A 164 -5.61 -14.82 -18.17
N ARG A 165 -5.94 -15.59 -19.20
CA ARG A 165 -5.94 -17.05 -19.13
C ARG A 165 -4.70 -17.63 -19.83
N PRO A 166 -3.91 -18.49 -19.16
CA PRO A 166 -2.89 -19.26 -19.85
C PRO A 166 -3.56 -20.22 -20.84
N ARG A 167 -2.94 -20.39 -22.00
CA ARG A 167 -3.30 -21.47 -22.92
C ARG A 167 -2.75 -22.76 -22.34
N ILE A 168 -3.62 -23.58 -21.76
CA ILE A 168 -3.26 -24.91 -21.26
C ILE A 168 -3.67 -25.98 -22.27
N SER A 169 -2.68 -26.70 -22.80
CA SER A 169 -2.93 -27.97 -23.49
C SER A 169 -3.24 -29.00 -22.42
N ILE A 170 -4.52 -29.26 -22.16
CA ILE A 170 -4.89 -30.41 -21.34
C ILE A 170 -4.55 -31.63 -22.18
N GLY A 171 -3.43 -32.30 -21.88
CA GLY A 171 -3.14 -33.59 -22.46
C GLY A 171 -4.33 -34.50 -22.19
N THR A 172 -4.94 -35.03 -23.24
CA THR A 172 -5.95 -36.09 -23.14
C THR A 172 -5.28 -37.30 -22.49
N GLY A 173 -5.31 -37.33 -21.16
CA GLY A 173 -4.92 -38.51 -20.40
C GLY A 173 -5.84 -39.66 -20.83
N ARG A 174 -5.24 -40.70 -21.40
CA ARG A 174 -5.87 -42.01 -21.56
C ARG A 174 -6.20 -42.59 -20.18
#